data_AF-A0A2S2PWW5-F1
#
_entry.id   AF-A0A2S2PWW5-F1
#
_cell.length_a   1.000
_cell.length_b   1.000
_cell.length_c   1.000
_cell.angle_alpha   90.00
_cell.angle_beta   90.00
_cell.angle_gamma   90.00
#
_symmetry.space_group_name_H-M   'P 1'
#
loop_
_entity.id
_entity.type
_entity.pdbx_description
1 polymer ?
#
loop_
_entity_poly.entity_id
_entity_poly.type
_entity_poly.pdbx_seq_one_letter_code
_entity_poly.pdbx_strand_id
1 'polypeptide(L)'
;DLNPSPNNKDIFNINNICFTKVKFEAPHIRRDLVQCHRCQQYGHTKSYCNHLPKCVHCGENHTSDQCSKSMDLPAKCALCSKAHPANYKGCAVHKDLQRFRKKKQKPTTISRLITENSDTPQV
;
A
#
# COMPACT_ATOMS: atom_id res chain seq x y z
N ASP A 1 -21.07 8.19 1.20
CA ASP A 1 -20.33 6.98 0.81
C ASP A 1 -21.22 6.17 -0.12
N LEU A 2 -20.66 5.44 -1.08
CA LEU A 2 -21.46 4.65 -2.05
C LEU A 2 -21.59 3.20 -1.54
N ASN A 3 -22.82 2.77 -1.27
CA ASN A 3 -23.09 1.39 -0.89
C ASN A 3 -22.92 0.45 -2.10
N PRO A 4 -22.45 -0.79 -1.90
CA PRO A 4 -22.32 -1.75 -2.98
C PRO A 4 -23.70 -2.14 -3.53
N SER A 5 -23.89 -1.99 -4.84
CA SER A 5 -25.08 -2.44 -5.55
C SER A 5 -24.86 -3.84 -6.14
N PRO A 6 -25.92 -4.66 -6.29
CA PRO A 6 -25.80 -6.02 -6.82
C PRO A 6 -25.18 -6.09 -8.23
N ASN A 7 -25.44 -5.09 -9.06
CA ASN A 7 -24.97 -4.96 -10.44
C ASN A 7 -23.53 -4.43 -10.57
N ASN A 8 -22.82 -4.15 -9.46
CA ASN A 8 -21.43 -3.67 -9.51
C ASN A 8 -20.49 -4.61 -10.27
N LYS A 9 -20.81 -5.90 -10.36
CA LYS A 9 -20.02 -6.90 -11.09
C LYS A 9 -20.21 -6.81 -12.61
N ASP A 10 -21.30 -6.22 -13.08
CA ASP A 10 -21.62 -6.18 -14.51
C ASP A 10 -20.68 -5.25 -15.28
N ILE A 11 -20.00 -4.32 -14.58
CA ILE A 11 -18.99 -3.42 -15.15
C ILE A 11 -17.87 -4.17 -15.86
N PHE A 12 -17.51 -5.37 -15.41
CA PHE A 12 -16.45 -6.18 -16.02
C PHE A 12 -16.85 -6.78 -17.37
N ASN A 13 -18.15 -6.79 -17.69
CA ASN A 13 -18.66 -7.26 -18.98
C ASN A 13 -18.71 -6.14 -20.04
N ILE A 14 -18.47 -4.87 -19.65
CA ILE A 14 -18.49 -3.73 -20.57
C ILE A 14 -17.17 -3.67 -21.36
N ASN A 15 -17.27 -3.88 -22.67
CA ASN A 15 -16.12 -3.84 -23.59
C ASN A 15 -16.01 -2.53 -24.39
N ASN A 16 -17.10 -1.76 -24.48
CA ASN A 16 -17.15 -0.52 -25.23
C ASN A 16 -17.87 0.54 -24.40
N ILE A 17 -17.30 1.74 -24.37
CA ILE A 17 -17.99 2.94 -23.91
C ILE A 17 -17.97 3.90 -25.09
N CYS A 18 -19.17 4.21 -25.60
CA CYS A 18 -19.33 4.97 -26.84
C CYS A 18 -18.54 4.31 -28.00
N PHE A 19 -17.55 5.01 -28.56
CA PHE A 19 -16.71 4.54 -29.67
C PHE A 19 -15.33 4.05 -29.20
N THR A 20 -15.13 3.86 -27.90
CA THR A 20 -13.85 3.46 -27.30
C THR A 20 -13.94 2.04 -26.74
N LYS A 21 -13.02 1.18 -27.17
CA LYS A 21 -12.81 -0.14 -26.57
C LYS A 21 -12.14 0.02 -25.21
N VAL A 22 -12.74 -0.54 -24.16
CA VAL A 22 -12.24 -0.48 -22.78
C VAL A 22 -12.15 -1.87 -22.19
N LYS A 23 -11.30 -2.03 -21.18
CA LYS A 23 -11.23 -3.24 -20.36
C LYS A 23 -11.18 -2.83 -18.90
N PHE A 24 -12.19 -3.24 -18.15
CA PHE A 24 -12.22 -3.03 -16.71
C PHE A 24 -11.40 -4.11 -16.01
N GLU A 25 -10.47 -3.69 -15.16
CA GLU A 25 -9.67 -4.59 -14.33
C GLU A 25 -10.06 -4.40 -12.87
N ALA A 26 -9.94 -5.47 -12.08
CA ALA A 26 -10.14 -5.38 -10.65
C ALA A 26 -9.14 -4.38 -10.03
N PRO A 27 -9.51 -3.67 -8.95
CA PRO A 27 -8.63 -2.74 -8.28
C PRO A 27 -7.25 -3.37 -7.99
N HIS A 28 -6.19 -2.71 -8.43
CA HIS A 28 -4.84 -3.22 -8.23
C HIS A 28 -4.48 -3.23 -6.75
N ILE A 29 -4.35 -4.43 -6.17
CA ILE A 29 -4.00 -4.59 -4.76
C ILE A 29 -2.53 -4.21 -4.58
N ARG A 30 -2.28 -3.03 -4.00
CA ARG A 30 -0.93 -2.62 -3.62
C ARG A 30 -0.46 -3.47 -2.44
N ARG A 31 0.50 -4.34 -2.70
CA ARG A 31 1.18 -5.13 -1.66
C ARG A 31 2.38 -4.37 -1.11
N ASP A 32 2.33 -3.07 -0.93
CA ASP A 32 3.49 -2.36 -0.38
C ASP A 32 3.65 -2.59 1.12
N LEU A 33 4.87 -2.45 1.61
CA LEU A 33 5.12 -2.43 3.05
C LEU A 33 4.55 -1.14 3.62
N VAL A 34 3.63 -1.27 4.57
CA VAL A 34 3.05 -0.14 5.28
C VAL A 34 4.14 0.53 6.11
N GLN A 35 4.44 1.79 5.77
CA GLN A 35 5.35 2.65 6.51
C GLN A 35 4.53 3.73 7.23
N CYS A 36 4.77 3.88 8.52
CA CYS A 36 4.11 4.88 9.34
C CYS A 36 4.68 6.27 9.02
N HIS A 37 3.84 7.18 8.53
CA HIS A 37 4.25 8.56 8.24
C HIS A 37 4.57 9.40 9.49
N ARG A 38 4.20 8.94 10.70
CA ARG A 38 4.53 9.61 11.96
C ARG A 38 5.94 9.26 12.41
N CYS A 39 6.25 7.98 12.62
CA CYS A 39 7.54 7.54 13.17
C CYS A 39 8.52 6.93 12.15
N GLN A 40 8.13 6.85 10.87
CA GLN A 40 8.88 6.26 9.75
C GLN A 40 9.17 4.75 9.85
N GLN A 41 8.69 4.07 10.90
CA GLN A 41 8.81 2.61 11.05
C GLN A 41 7.81 1.84 10.18
N TYR A 42 8.08 0.56 9.97
CA TYR A 42 7.21 -0.34 9.21
C TYR A 42 6.23 -1.09 10.13
N GLY A 43 5.09 -1.50 9.57
CA GLY A 43 4.17 -2.45 10.19
C GLY A 43 2.91 -1.85 10.81
N HIS A 44 2.76 -0.52 10.81
CA HIS A 44 1.55 0.16 11.29
C HIS A 44 1.31 1.47 10.53
N THR A 45 0.08 1.98 10.58
CA THR A 45 -0.29 3.27 9.97
C THR A 45 -0.20 4.41 10.98
N LYS A 46 -0.28 5.65 10.49
CA LYS A 46 -0.23 6.87 11.32
C LYS A 46 -1.32 6.87 12.41
N SER A 47 -2.52 6.39 12.10
CA SER A 47 -3.67 6.39 13.02
C SER A 47 -3.46 5.49 14.24
N TYR A 48 -2.68 4.43 14.10
CA TYR A 48 -2.38 3.47 15.18
C TYR A 48 -0.94 3.61 15.68
N CYS A 49 -0.36 4.81 15.57
CA CYS A 49 1.03 5.06 15.97
C CYS A 49 1.10 5.82 17.30
N ASN A 50 1.73 5.19 18.30
CA ASN A 50 2.00 5.79 19.62
C ASN A 50 3.45 6.25 19.80
N HIS A 51 4.27 6.17 18.74
CA HIS A 51 5.67 6.59 18.79
C HIS A 51 5.84 8.10 18.56
N LEU A 52 6.97 8.64 19.02
CA LEU A 52 7.38 10.01 18.76
C LEU A 52 7.52 10.24 17.24
N PRO A 53 7.09 11.40 16.71
CA PRO A 53 7.24 11.69 15.30
C PRO A 53 8.72 11.74 14.91
N LYS A 54 9.02 11.24 13.72
CA LYS A 54 10.34 11.30 13.11
C LYS A 54 10.24 11.89 11.71
N CYS A 55 11.15 12.80 11.39
CA CYS A 55 11.18 13.46 10.10
C CYS A 55 11.69 12.49 9.03
N VAL A 56 11.00 12.44 7.89
CA VAL A 56 11.36 11.58 6.76
C VAL A 56 12.71 11.97 6.14
N HIS A 57 13.07 13.25 6.21
CA HIS A 57 14.24 13.80 5.55
C HIS A 57 15.49 13.76 6.45
N CYS A 58 15.36 14.06 7.74
CA CYS A 58 16.52 14.17 8.63
C CYS A 58 16.61 13.09 9.72
N GLY A 59 15.55 12.32 9.96
CA GLY A 59 15.50 11.26 10.97
C GLY A 59 15.34 11.72 12.43
N GLU A 60 15.31 13.03 12.66
CA GLU A 60 15.19 13.63 13.99
C GLU A 60 13.73 13.65 14.49
N ASN A 61 13.56 13.91 15.79
CA ASN A 61 12.30 13.81 16.52
C ASN A 61 11.35 15.00 16.30
N HIS A 62 10.89 15.20 15.07
CA HIS A 62 9.87 16.18 14.70
C HIS A 62 9.07 15.68 13.48
N THR A 63 7.96 16.36 13.15
CA THR A 63 7.23 16.10 11.90
C THR A 63 7.96 16.71 10.71
N SER A 64 7.82 16.15 9.51
CA SER A 64 8.48 16.69 8.31
C SER A 64 8.18 18.17 8.06
N ASP A 65 7.01 18.65 8.48
CA ASP A 65 6.58 20.05 8.32
C ASP A 65 7.39 21.03 9.19
N GLN A 66 7.96 20.55 10.30
CA GLN A 66 8.78 21.34 11.23
C GLN A 66 10.28 21.16 10.97
N CYS A 67 10.66 20.61 9.81
CA CYS A 67 12.06 20.35 9.52
C CYS A 67 12.81 21.62 9.17
N SER A 68 13.85 21.94 9.95
CA SER A 68 14.75 23.07 9.72
C SER A 68 15.88 22.78 8.73
N LYS A 69 16.04 21.53 8.26
CA LYS A 69 17.09 21.19 7.30
C LYS A 69 16.69 21.66 5.89
N SER A 70 17.61 22.37 5.22
CA SER A 70 17.51 22.67 3.79
C SER A 70 17.40 21.38 2.97
N MET A 71 16.64 21.43 1.88
CA MET A 71 16.55 20.36 0.89
C MET A 71 17.87 20.10 0.14
N ASP A 72 18.81 21.05 0.18
CA ASP A 72 20.13 20.92 -0.43
C ASP A 72 21.07 20.02 0.38
N LEU A 73 20.76 19.79 1.66
CA LEU A 73 21.56 18.95 2.53
C LEU A 73 21.21 17.47 2.32
N PRO A 74 22.19 16.56 2.50
CA PRO A 74 21.93 15.14 2.37
C PRO A 74 20.93 14.68 3.43
N ALA A 75 19.86 14.05 2.96
CA ALA A 75 18.86 13.41 3.82
C ALA A 75 19.52 12.30 4.67
N LYS A 76 19.00 12.09 5.88
CA LYS A 76 19.42 11.00 6.78
C LYS A 76 18.24 10.09 7.06
N CYS A 77 18.41 8.81 6.78
CA CYS A 77 17.35 7.83 6.96
C CYS A 77 17.10 7.57 8.45
N ALA A 78 15.84 7.71 8.89
CA ALA A 78 15.43 7.39 10.27
C ALA A 78 15.65 5.91 10.68
N LEU A 79 15.81 5.01 9.71
CA LEU A 79 15.88 3.56 9.93
C LEU A 79 17.29 2.99 9.87
N CYS A 80 18.11 3.45 8.92
CA CYS A 80 19.46 2.93 8.69
C CYS A 80 20.56 3.99 8.80
N SER A 81 20.20 5.25 9.08
CA SER A 81 21.11 6.39 9.22
C SER A 81 21.98 6.71 8.00
N LYS A 82 21.71 6.10 6.84
CA LYS A 82 22.41 6.37 5.58
C LYS A 82 21.87 7.63 4.88
N ALA A 83 22.64 8.12 3.90
CA ALA A 83 22.37 9.33 3.14
C ALA A 83 21.22 9.18 2.12
N HIS A 84 19.99 9.03 2.62
CA HIS A 84 18.76 9.01 1.84
C HIS A 84 17.55 9.23 2.77
N PRO A 85 16.39 9.67 2.26
CA PRO A 85 15.20 9.82 3.09
C PRO A 85 14.66 8.46 3.59
N ALA A 86 13.86 8.48 4.64
CA ALA A 86 13.31 7.26 5.25
C ALA A 86 12.31 6.51 4.35
N ASN A 87 11.70 7.19 3.38
CA ASN A 87 10.76 6.62 2.41
C ASN A 87 11.44 5.93 1.20
N TYR A 88 12.77 5.99 1.11
CA TYR A 88 13.51 5.43 -0.02
C TYR A 88 13.40 3.89 -0.07
N LYS A 89 12.82 3.36 -1.16
CA LYS A 89 12.62 1.91 -1.37
C LYS A 89 13.93 1.15 -1.60
N GLY A 90 15.02 1.85 -1.91
CA GLY A 90 16.34 1.26 -2.02
C GLY A 90 17.02 0.98 -0.67
N CYS A 91 16.44 1.42 0.45
CA CYS A 91 16.98 1.21 1.80
C CYS A 91 17.18 -0.29 2.10
N ALA A 92 18.31 -0.65 2.70
CA ALA A 92 18.60 -2.04 3.09
C ALA A 92 17.49 -2.63 3.98
N VAL A 93 17.08 -1.88 5.02
CA VAL A 93 15.98 -2.27 5.92
C VAL A 93 14.69 -2.52 5.13
N HIS A 94 14.34 -1.66 4.19
CA HIS A 94 13.15 -1.86 3.34
C HIS A 94 13.26 -3.15 2.51
N LYS A 95 14.39 -3.36 1.84
CA LYS A 95 14.64 -4.54 1.00
C LYS A 95 14.59 -5.83 1.81
N ASP A 96 15.13 -5.82 3.02
CA ASP A 96 15.13 -6.98 3.90
C ASP A 96 13.71 -7.32 4.37
N LEU A 97 12.94 -6.34 4.86
CA LEU A 97 11.53 -6.56 5.18
C LEU A 97 10.74 -7.07 3.97
N GLN A 98 11.03 -6.54 2.77
CA GLN A 98 10.34 -6.95 1.55
C GLN A 98 10.66 -8.42 1.22
N ARG A 99 11.93 -8.83 1.34
CA ARG A 99 12.37 -10.22 1.17
C ARG A 99 11.71 -11.15 2.19
N PHE A 100 11.69 -10.79 3.48
CA PHE A 100 11.04 -11.61 4.51
C PHE A 100 9.56 -11.79 4.25
N ARG A 101 8.87 -10.73 3.81
CA ARG A 101 7.45 -10.81 3.50
C ARG A 101 7.18 -11.70 2.27
N LYS A 102 8.02 -11.61 1.23
CA LYS A 102 7.94 -12.52 0.06
C LYS A 102 8.17 -13.99 0.45
N LYS A 103 9.10 -14.29 1.37
CA LYS A 103 9.31 -15.67 1.87
C LYS A 103 8.10 -16.22 2.62
N LYS A 104 7.42 -15.39 3.41
CA LYS A 104 6.19 -15.77 4.14
C LYS A 104 4.98 -15.93 3.21
N GLN A 105 4.93 -15.14 2.14
CA GLN A 105 3.95 -15.27 1.07
C GLN A 105 4.40 -16.37 0.10
N LYS A 106 4.28 -17.65 0.50
CA LYS A 106 4.13 -18.72 -0.51
C LYS A 106 2.97 -18.33 -1.44
N PRO A 107 2.98 -18.68 -2.73
CA PRO A 107 1.86 -18.36 -3.60
C PRO A 107 0.66 -19.15 -3.08
N THR A 108 -0.20 -18.49 -2.30
CA THR A 108 -1.58 -18.91 -2.20
C THR A 108 -2.14 -18.63 -3.57
N THR A 109 -2.20 -19.65 -4.41
CA THR A 109 -3.10 -19.67 -5.56
C THR A 109 -4.43 -19.23 -4.98
N ILE A 110 -4.87 -18.01 -5.31
CA ILE A 110 -6.26 -17.63 -5.09
C ILE A 110 -7.02 -18.45 -6.12
N SER A 111 -7.21 -19.73 -5.82
CA SER A 111 -8.18 -20.59 -6.47
C SER A 111 -9.52 -20.00 -6.10
N ARG A 112 -9.98 -19.07 -6.94
CA ARG A 112 -11.38 -18.82 -7.31
C ARG A 112 -12.38 -19.58 -6.43
N LEU A 113 -12.74 -19.03 -5.27
CA LEU A 113 -13.98 -19.41 -4.60
C LEU A 113 -15.12 -18.73 -5.36
N ILE A 114 -15.50 -19.35 -6.48
CA ILE A 114 -16.88 -19.29 -6.96
C ILE A 114 -17.53 -20.52 -6.35
N THR A 115 -18.17 -20.37 -5.20
CA THR A 115 -19.21 -21.32 -4.81
C THR A 115 -20.43 -20.97 -5.66
N GLU A 116 -20.69 -21.86 -6.61
CA GLU A 116 -21.96 -22.02 -7.29
C GLU A 116 -23.07 -22.13 -6.23
N ASN A 117 -24.10 -21.31 -6.34
CA ASN A 117 -25.42 -21.67 -5.81
C ASN A 117 -26.40 -21.52 -6.97
N SER A 118 -26.72 -22.68 -7.55
CA SER A 118 -27.88 -22.91 -8.39
C SER A 118 -29.13 -22.88 -7.51
N ASP A 119 -29.94 -21.83 -7.63
CA ASP A 119 -31.32 -21.85 -7.14
C ASP A 119 -32.27 -21.78 -8.34
N THR A 120 -32.68 -22.97 -8.78
CA THR A 120 -33.94 -23.20 -9.50
C THR A 120 -35.11 -22.86 -8.58
N PRO A 121 -36.08 -22.01 -8.98
CA PRO A 121 -37.35 -21.92 -8.29
C PRO A 121 -38.30 -23.03 -8.80
N GLN A 122 -38.72 -23.91 -7.90
CA GLN A 122 -40.00 -24.61 -8.04
C GLN A 122 -41.09 -23.70 -7.46
N VAL A 123 -42.00 -23.20 -8.30
CA VAL A 123 -43.46 -23.34 -8.23
C VAL A 123 -44.01 -23.19 -9.64
#